data_AF-A0A437GZA3-F1
#
_entry.id   AF-A0A437GZA3-F1
#
_cell.length_a   1.000
_cell.length_b   1.000
_cell.length_c   1.000
_cell.angle_alpha   90.00
_cell.angle_beta   90.00
_cell.angle_gamma   90.00
#
_symmetry.space_group_name_H-M   'P 1'
#
loop_
_entity.id
_entity.type
_entity.pdbx_description
1 polymer ?
#
loop_
_entity_poly.entity_id
_entity_poly.type
_entity_poly.pdbx_seq_one_letter_code
_entity_poly.pdbx_strand_id
1 'polypeptide(L)'
;MSKDLYYTIPQYFISRMEEHDCVKSVNNESDDEFFLYRVHREKFDDVLVWLSDAYSFTDMDFNNRPPSLQRGDYIIIAKPEGGGGASEALIRATGIGVGKLGDFMGALTKREPWTYMPPSWEEKQERKKRFFEKRSKER
;
A
#
# COMPACT_ATOMS: atom_id res chain seq x y z
N MET A 1 12.09 12.89 13.91
CA MET A 1 11.17 13.99 13.53
C MET A 1 9.77 13.49 13.85
N SER A 2 8.96 14.32 14.52
CA SER A 2 7.65 13.94 15.06
C SER A 2 6.67 13.57 13.94
N LYS A 3 5.83 12.56 14.20
CA LYS A 3 4.76 12.08 13.31
C LYS A 3 3.81 13.21 12.92
N ASP A 4 3.74 13.55 11.62
CA ASP A 4 2.70 14.43 11.07
C ASP A 4 1.96 13.72 9.92
N LEU A 5 1.47 12.51 10.23
CA LEU A 5 0.48 11.87 9.39
C LEU A 5 -0.89 12.45 9.74
N TYR A 6 -1.57 13.01 8.75
CA TYR A 6 -2.89 13.58 8.95
C TYR A 6 -3.83 12.53 9.56
N TYR A 7 -4.52 12.88 10.65
CA TYR A 7 -5.22 11.94 11.54
C TYR A 7 -6.24 11.02 10.85
N THR A 8 -6.76 11.43 9.68
CA THR A 8 -7.73 10.62 8.93
C THR A 8 -7.07 9.48 8.13
N ILE A 9 -5.76 9.54 7.85
CA ILE A 9 -5.08 8.56 7.01
C ILE A 9 -5.04 7.17 7.67
N PRO A 10 -4.66 7.02 8.96
CA PRO A 10 -4.79 5.75 9.68
C PRO A 10 -6.19 5.15 9.65
N GLN A 11 -7.20 5.97 9.94
CA GLN A 11 -8.59 5.52 9.98
C GLN A 11 -9.07 5.06 8.60
N TYR A 12 -8.72 5.81 7.56
CA TYR A 12 -9.03 5.45 6.19
C TYR A 12 -8.34 4.15 5.77
N PHE A 13 -7.08 3.95 6.15
CA PHE A 13 -6.36 2.71 5.90
C PHE A 13 -7.07 1.51 6.54
N ILE A 14 -7.38 1.58 7.83
CA ILE A 14 -8.04 0.49 8.57
C ILE A 14 -9.38 0.14 7.92
N SER A 15 -10.24 1.14 7.66
CA SER A 15 -11.54 0.93 7.03
C SER A 15 -11.43 0.23 5.67
N ARG A 16 -10.43 0.59 4.85
CA ARG A 16 -10.20 -0.07 3.56
C ARG A 16 -9.70 -1.49 3.69
N MET A 17 -8.91 -1.79 4.70
CA MET A 17 -8.42 -3.15 4.94
C MET A 17 -9.53 -4.05 5.47
N GLU A 18 -10.39 -3.56 6.36
CA GLU A 18 -11.54 -4.31 6.87
C GLU A 18 -12.57 -4.65 5.79
N GLU A 19 -12.71 -3.80 4.75
CA GLU A 19 -13.57 -4.05 3.59
C GLU A 19 -12.96 -5.01 2.55
N HIS A 20 -11.68 -5.35 2.66
CA HIS A 20 -10.96 -6.04 1.59
C HIS A 20 -11.00 -7.56 1.73
N ASP A 21 -11.58 -8.28 0.75
CA ASP A 21 -11.79 -9.74 0.77
C ASP A 21 -10.54 -10.61 1.03
N CYS A 22 -9.34 -10.09 0.80
CA CYS A 22 -8.08 -10.81 1.05
C CYS A 22 -7.50 -10.57 2.46
N VAL A 23 -8.12 -9.72 3.26
CA VAL A 23 -7.67 -9.34 4.60
C VAL A 23 -8.59 -9.97 5.63
N LYS A 24 -7.98 -10.65 6.60
CA LYS A 24 -8.66 -11.28 7.72
C LYS A 24 -8.82 -10.32 8.90
N SER A 25 -7.75 -9.57 9.19
CA SER A 25 -7.71 -8.59 10.29
C SER A 25 -6.52 -7.67 10.14
N VAL A 26 -6.54 -6.54 10.84
CA VAL A 26 -5.44 -5.58 10.91
C VAL A 26 -5.12 -5.27 12.36
N ASN A 27 -3.84 -5.39 12.71
CA ASN A 27 -3.32 -5.02 14.02
C ASN A 27 -2.48 -3.76 13.90
N ASN A 28 -2.66 -2.84 14.86
CA ASN A 28 -1.83 -1.65 14.97
C ASN A 28 -0.56 -2.01 15.75
N GLU A 29 0.59 -1.93 15.09
CA GLU A 29 1.94 -2.13 15.66
C GLU A 29 2.74 -0.83 15.65
N SER A 30 2.06 0.32 15.54
CA SER A 30 2.71 1.63 15.50
C SER A 30 3.45 1.91 16.82
N ASP A 31 4.66 2.44 16.70
CA ASP A 31 5.46 2.94 17.82
C ASP A 31 5.41 4.49 17.86
N ASP A 32 6.36 5.17 18.50
CA ASP A 32 6.39 6.64 18.54
C ASP A 32 6.92 7.26 17.24
N GLU A 33 7.65 6.50 16.41
CA GLU A 33 8.34 7.00 15.21
C GLU A 33 7.58 6.66 13.92
N PHE A 34 6.96 5.48 13.85
CA PHE A 34 6.42 4.90 12.64
C PHE A 34 4.95 4.49 12.79
N PHE A 35 4.19 4.67 11.71
CA PHE A 35 2.82 4.16 11.60
C PHE A 35 2.86 2.77 10.98
N LEU A 36 2.85 1.74 11.82
CA LEU A 36 3.01 0.34 11.44
C LEU A 36 1.71 -0.41 11.66
N TYR A 37 1.34 -1.21 10.66
CA TYR A 37 0.14 -2.05 10.71
C TYR A 37 0.47 -3.43 10.20
N ARG A 38 0.12 -4.46 10.97
CA ARG A 38 0.21 -5.84 10.51
C ARG A 38 -1.11 -6.24 9.89
N VAL A 39 -1.08 -6.52 8.60
CA VAL A 39 -2.23 -6.98 7.83
C VAL A 39 -2.19 -8.49 7.74
N HIS A 40 -3.13 -9.14 8.42
CA HIS A 40 -3.29 -10.58 8.36
C HIS A 40 -4.10 -10.94 7.11
N ARG A 41 -3.52 -11.75 6.23
CA ARG A 41 -4.17 -12.14 4.97
C ARG A 41 -4.86 -13.49 5.10
N GLU A 42 -5.92 -13.69 4.33
CA GLU A 42 -6.70 -14.94 4.38
C GLU A 42 -5.94 -16.15 3.82
N LYS A 43 -5.16 -15.95 2.76
CA LYS A 43 -4.55 -17.04 1.96
C LYS A 43 -3.02 -17.01 1.90
N PHE A 44 -2.41 -15.93 2.35
CA PHE A 44 -0.99 -15.66 2.17
C PHE A 44 -0.38 -15.19 3.49
N ASP A 45 0.95 -15.12 3.53
CA ASP A 45 1.69 -14.68 4.70
C ASP A 45 1.30 -13.25 5.11
N ASP A 46 1.38 -12.95 6.40
CA ASP A 46 1.09 -11.61 6.92
C ASP A 46 2.04 -10.57 6.33
N VAL A 47 1.56 -9.33 6.23
CA VAL A 47 2.33 -8.21 5.67
C VAL A 47 2.41 -7.11 6.71
N LEU A 48 3.63 -6.70 7.09
CA LEU A 48 3.82 -5.47 7.84
C LEU A 48 3.80 -4.29 6.88
N VAL A 49 3.02 -3.27 7.23
CA VAL A 49 2.77 -2.10 6.40
C VAL A 49 3.23 -0.86 7.13
N TRP A 50 4.10 -0.08 6.50
CA TRP A 50 4.45 1.25 6.97
C TRP A 50 3.70 2.32 6.19
N LEU A 51 2.95 3.17 6.89
CA LEU A 51 2.34 4.37 6.32
C LEU A 51 3.34 5.53 6.41
N SER A 52 4.00 5.84 5.31
CA SER A 52 4.90 6.98 5.18
C SER A 52 4.11 8.26 4.89
N ASP A 53 4.42 9.33 5.61
CA ASP A 53 3.87 10.68 5.43
C ASP A 53 4.72 11.57 4.50
N ALA A 54 5.70 10.97 3.81
CA ALA A 54 6.58 11.69 2.89
C ALA A 54 5.81 12.33 1.73
N TYR A 55 6.12 13.59 1.45
CA TYR A 55 5.59 14.30 0.28
C TYR A 55 6.27 13.83 -1.02
N SER A 56 7.58 13.59 -0.96
CA SER A 56 8.34 13.00 -2.07
C SER A 56 9.14 11.85 -1.51
N PHE A 57 8.66 10.63 -1.71
CA PHE A 57 9.33 9.43 -1.22
C PHE A 57 10.47 9.05 -2.18
N THR A 58 11.65 8.83 -1.62
CA THR A 58 12.88 8.54 -2.36
C THR A 58 13.57 7.27 -1.87
N ASP A 59 14.63 6.85 -2.56
CA ASP A 59 15.50 5.75 -2.12
C ASP A 59 16.14 6.03 -0.75
N MET A 60 16.33 7.30 -0.36
CA MET A 60 16.83 7.65 0.97
C MET A 60 15.79 7.33 2.04
N ASP A 61 14.53 7.71 1.82
CA ASP A 61 13.42 7.38 2.72
C ASP A 61 13.22 5.88 2.84
N PHE A 62 13.38 5.17 1.73
CA PHE A 62 13.33 3.70 1.71
C PHE A 62 14.45 3.07 2.56
N ASN A 63 15.67 3.61 2.51
CA ASN A 63 16.78 3.12 3.31
C ASN A 63 16.62 3.48 4.81
N ASN A 64 15.93 4.57 5.10
CA ASN A 64 15.56 4.99 6.46
C ASN A 64 14.23 4.39 6.94
N ARG A 65 13.70 3.36 6.26
CA ARG A 65 12.48 2.67 6.66
C ARG A 65 12.64 2.03 8.05
N PRO A 66 11.52 1.76 8.75
CA PRO A 66 11.55 1.03 10.01
C PRO A 66 12.31 -0.31 9.87
N PRO A 67 13.23 -0.64 10.80
CA PRO A 67 14.07 -1.83 10.71
C PRO A 67 13.28 -3.13 10.87
N SER A 68 12.03 -3.05 11.34
CA SER A 68 11.09 -4.17 11.43
C SER A 68 10.58 -4.63 10.07
N LEU A 69 10.73 -3.83 9.00
CA LEU A 69 10.31 -4.24 7.65
C LEU A 69 11.28 -5.25 7.05
N GLN A 70 10.72 -6.36 6.60
CA GLN A 70 11.39 -7.50 6.01
C GLN A 70 10.86 -7.79 4.61
N ARG A 71 11.51 -8.72 3.91
CA ARG A 71 11.04 -9.18 2.60
C ARG A 71 9.58 -9.68 2.70
N GLY A 72 8.74 -9.20 1.79
CA GLY A 72 7.30 -9.46 1.78
C GLY A 72 6.46 -8.31 2.32
N ASP A 73 7.08 -7.37 3.04
CA ASP A 73 6.41 -6.20 3.60
C ASP A 73 6.17 -5.09 2.58
N TYR A 74 5.46 -4.06 3.00
CA TYR A 74 5.01 -3.00 2.10
C TYR A 74 5.09 -1.61 2.72
N ILE A 75 5.41 -0.62 1.90
CA ILE A 75 5.46 0.80 2.26
C ILE A 75 4.39 1.54 1.45
N ILE A 76 3.51 2.25 2.15
CA ILE A 76 2.47 3.07 1.56
C ILE A 76 2.87 4.54 1.67
N ILE A 77 2.98 5.21 0.53
CA ILE A 77 3.12 6.67 0.47
C ILE A 77 1.73 7.27 0.69
N ALA A 78 1.43 7.56 1.94
CA ALA A 78 0.07 7.69 2.41
C ALA A 78 -0.56 9.07 2.10
N LYS A 79 0.26 10.12 1.90
CA LYS A 79 -0.23 11.43 1.44
C LYS A 79 -0.83 11.34 0.04
N PRO A 80 -2.08 11.79 -0.18
CA PRO A 80 -2.72 11.79 -1.49
C PRO A 80 -1.93 12.59 -2.54
N GLU A 81 -1.44 13.76 -2.15
CA GLU A 81 -0.62 14.68 -2.94
C GLU A 81 0.84 14.26 -3.01
N GLY A 82 1.27 13.34 -2.14
CA GLY A 82 2.62 12.83 -2.14
C GLY A 82 2.91 12.05 -3.42
N GLY A 83 4.19 11.90 -3.75
CA GLY A 83 4.63 11.13 -4.91
C GLY A 83 5.94 10.42 -4.66
N GLY A 84 6.54 9.94 -5.74
CA GLY A 84 7.80 9.22 -5.70
C GLY A 84 7.63 7.72 -5.48
N GLY A 85 8.69 7.10 -4.98
CA GLY A 85 8.83 5.66 -4.87
C GLY A 85 10.29 5.28 -4.65
N ALA A 86 10.51 3.98 -4.47
CA ALA A 86 11.85 3.42 -4.51
C ALA A 86 12.18 2.92 -5.93
N SER A 87 13.45 2.90 -6.28
CA SER A 87 13.93 2.34 -7.53
C SER A 87 13.56 0.85 -7.64
N GLU A 88 13.24 0.39 -8.85
CA GLU A 88 12.85 -1.01 -9.09
C GLU A 88 13.96 -1.98 -8.66
N ALA A 89 15.22 -1.60 -8.85
CA ALA A 89 16.36 -2.39 -8.40
C ALA A 89 16.35 -2.59 -6.87
N LEU A 90 16.02 -1.54 -6.11
CA LEU A 90 15.96 -1.59 -4.65
C LEU A 90 14.78 -2.41 -4.15
N ILE A 91 13.61 -2.26 -4.79
CA ILE A 91 12.40 -3.07 -4.51
C ILE A 91 12.69 -4.55 -4.77
N ARG A 92 13.32 -4.89 -5.90
CA ARG A 92 13.68 -6.29 -6.23
C ARG A 92 14.75 -6.86 -5.32
N ALA A 93 15.75 -6.06 -4.94
CA ALA A 93 16.84 -6.51 -4.07
C ALA A 93 16.36 -6.80 -2.64
N THR A 94 15.41 -6.01 -2.13
CA THR A 94 14.88 -6.16 -0.75
C THR A 94 13.61 -7.00 -0.67
N GLY A 95 12.84 -7.06 -1.76
CA GLY A 95 11.51 -7.68 -1.79
C GLY A 95 10.49 -6.96 -0.91
N ILE A 96 10.64 -5.65 -0.72
CA ILE A 96 9.69 -4.79 -0.01
C ILE A 96 8.96 -3.93 -1.03
N GLY A 97 7.64 -4.02 -1.05
CA GLY A 97 6.81 -3.26 -1.98
C GLY A 97 6.70 -1.79 -1.58
N VAL A 98 6.56 -0.90 -2.56
CA VAL A 98 6.35 0.54 -2.32
C VAL A 98 5.28 1.04 -3.29
N GLY A 99 4.31 1.79 -2.80
CA GLY A 99 3.33 2.42 -3.67
C GLY A 99 2.26 3.20 -2.94
N LYS A 100 1.17 3.52 -3.65
CA LYS A 100 -0.02 4.14 -3.04
C LYS A 100 -0.92 3.09 -2.43
N LEU A 101 -1.87 3.53 -1.60
CA LEU A 101 -2.87 2.64 -0.99
C LEU A 101 -3.64 1.83 -2.05
N GLY A 102 -3.97 2.45 -3.18
CA GLY A 102 -4.61 1.76 -4.31
C GLY A 102 -3.77 0.62 -4.89
N ASP A 103 -2.46 0.82 -4.98
CA ASP A 103 -1.54 -0.21 -5.48
C ASP A 103 -1.39 -1.32 -4.45
N PHE A 104 -1.33 -0.98 -3.16
CA PHE A 104 -1.29 -1.96 -2.07
C PHE A 104 -2.53 -2.86 -2.05
N MET A 105 -3.74 -2.29 -2.23
CA MET A 105 -4.97 -3.09 -2.33
C MET A 105 -4.86 -4.13 -3.45
N GLY A 106 -4.32 -3.75 -4.61
CA GLY A 106 -4.01 -4.71 -5.67
C GLY A 106 -2.94 -5.74 -5.28
N ALA A 107 -1.89 -5.29 -4.59
CA ALA A 107 -0.78 -6.12 -4.16
C ALA A 107 -1.16 -7.21 -3.13
N LEU A 108 -2.18 -6.96 -2.29
CA LEU A 108 -2.71 -7.94 -1.34
C LEU A 108 -3.19 -9.24 -2.02
N THR A 109 -3.58 -9.17 -3.29
CA THR A 109 -4.01 -10.33 -4.08
C THR A 109 -2.85 -11.21 -4.57
N LYS A 110 -1.60 -10.78 -4.37
CA LYS A 110 -0.40 -11.50 -4.79
C LYS A 110 0.29 -12.15 -3.59
N ARG A 111 0.86 -13.33 -3.79
CA ARG A 111 1.67 -14.01 -2.76
C ARG A 111 2.83 -13.11 -2.30
N GLU A 112 3.53 -12.51 -3.27
CA GLU A 112 4.64 -11.58 -3.07
C GLU A 112 4.20 -10.15 -3.44
N PRO A 113 3.84 -9.29 -2.46
CA PRO A 113 3.23 -7.99 -2.72
C PRO A 113 4.09 -7.06 -3.59
N TRP A 114 5.41 -7.11 -3.43
CA TRP A 114 6.37 -6.31 -4.21
C TRP A 114 6.41 -6.66 -5.70
N THR A 115 5.84 -7.78 -6.11
CA THR A 115 5.73 -8.17 -7.55
C THR A 115 4.53 -7.54 -8.25
N TYR A 116 3.67 -6.84 -7.50
CA TYR A 116 2.49 -6.22 -8.06
C TYR A 116 2.86 -5.05 -8.97
N MET A 117 2.45 -5.14 -10.24
CA MET A 117 2.50 -4.03 -11.18
C MET A 117 1.09 -3.44 -11.30
N PRO A 118 0.89 -2.15 -10.97
CA PRO A 118 -0.40 -1.52 -11.16
C PRO A 118 -0.75 -1.49 -12.65
N PRO A 119 -2.04 -1.61 -13.00
CA PRO A 119 -2.48 -1.58 -14.40
C PRO A 119 -2.07 -0.26 -15.05
N SER A 120 -1.75 -0.32 -16.34
CA SER A 120 -1.38 0.84 -17.14
C SER A 120 -2.53 1.86 -17.17
N TRP A 121 -2.23 3.09 -17.57
CA TRP A 121 -3.26 4.12 -17.68
C TRP A 121 -4.36 3.72 -18.68
N GLU A 122 -3.99 3.10 -19.80
CA GLU A 122 -4.93 2.61 -20.81
C GLU A 122 -5.85 1.53 -20.22
N GLU A 123 -5.29 0.54 -19.51
CA GLU A 123 -6.07 -0.50 -18.84
C GLU A 123 -7.02 0.08 -17.77
N LYS A 124 -6.58 1.11 -17.04
CA LYS A 124 -7.42 1.83 -16.07
C LYS A 124 -8.60 2.52 -16.76
N GLN A 125 -8.39 3.13 -17.93
CA GLN A 125 -9.46 3.77 -18.70
C GLN A 125 -10.45 2.75 -19.26
N GLU A 126 -9.97 1.62 -19.78
CA GLU A 126 -10.84 0.55 -20.26
C GLU A 126 -11.71 -0.04 -19.15
N ARG A 127 -11.14 -0.28 -17.96
CA ARG A 127 -11.91 -0.75 -16.80
C ARG A 127 -12.99 0.25 -16.39
N LYS A 128 -12.69 1.55 -16.41
CA LYS A 128 -13.69 2.59 -16.15
C LYS A 128 -14.82 2.55 -17.19
N LYS A 129 -14.49 2.50 -18.48
CA LYS A 129 -15.49 2.40 -19.56
C LYS A 129 -16.41 1.20 -19.36
N ARG A 130 -15.86 0.00 -19.13
CA ARG A 130 -16.64 -1.22 -18.88
C ARG A 130 -17.55 -1.11 -17.65
N PHE A 131 -17.09 -0.46 -16.58
CA PHE A 131 -17.89 -0.26 -15.37
C PHE A 131 -19.09 0.67 -15.64
N PHE A 132 -18.87 1.77 -16.37
CA PHE A 132 -19.95 2.67 -16.78
C PHE A 132 -20.95 1.98 -17.72
N GLU A 133 -20.48 1.19 -18.69
CA GLU A 133 -21.35 0.45 -19.61
C GLU A 133 -22.23 -0.58 -18.91
N LYS A 134 -21.69 -1.30 -17.90
CA LYS A 134 -22.50 -2.23 -17.09
C LYS A 134 -23.59 -1.51 -16.31
N ARG A 135 -23.24 -0.41 -15.62
CA ARG A 135 -24.20 0.39 -14.85
C ARG A 135 -25.29 1.05 -15.71
N SER A 136 -24.99 1.39 -16.95
CA SER A 136 -25.98 1.92 -17.90
C SER A 136 -26.93 0.85 -18.45
N LYS A 137 -26.59 -0.44 -18.39
CA LYS A 137 -27.46 -1.56 -18.80
C LYS A 137 -28.33 -2.11 -17.67
N GLU A 138 -27.99 -1.80 -16.43
CA GLU A 138 -28.78 -2.17 -15.23
C GLU A 138 -29.82 -1.09 -14.83
N ARG A 139 -29.98 -0.04 -15.65
CA ARG A 139 -31.05 0.96 -15.54
C ARG A 139 -32.03 0.80 -16.69
#